data_AF-A0A948D8Z7-F1
#
_entry.id   AF-A0A948D8Z7-F1
#
_cell.length_a   1.000
_cell.length_b   1.000
_cell.length_c   1.000
_cell.angle_alpha   90.00
_cell.angle_beta   90.00
_cell.angle_gamma   90.00
#
_symmetry.space_group_name_H-M   'P 1'
#
loop_
_entity.id
_entity.type
_entity.pdbx_description
1 polymer ?
#
loop_
_entity_poly.entity_id
_entity_poly.type
_entity_poly.pdbx_seq_one_letter_code
_entity_poly.pdbx_strand_id
1 'polypeptide(L)'
;MPVQAKTTTKQYIEQVYAAFNKHCEEVHAETVKKLRATAPDDKEARKKILEDQKKELNETLAELKAVLHAKTKETRERMEKIEKQRMEKEFDLEEQLASI
;
A
#
# COMPACT_ATOMS: atom_id res chain seq x y z
N MET A 1 7.00 21.15 20.97
CA MET A 1 7.04 20.67 19.58
C MET A 1 6.29 19.34 19.53
N PRO A 2 5.28 19.15 18.68
CA PRO A 2 4.53 17.90 18.68
C PRO A 2 5.40 16.80 18.07
N VAL A 3 5.60 15.75 18.85
CA VAL A 3 6.30 14.53 18.44
C VAL A 3 5.46 13.91 17.33
N GLN A 4 5.93 14.02 16.07
CA GLN A 4 5.36 13.25 14.97
C GLN A 4 5.57 11.77 15.34
N ALA A 5 4.49 11.09 15.74
CA ALA A 5 4.51 9.68 16.01
C ALA A 5 5.04 8.98 14.74
N LYS A 6 6.21 8.35 14.83
CA LYS A 6 6.77 7.55 13.74
C LYS A 6 5.83 6.37 13.52
N THR A 7 4.90 6.50 12.59
CA THR A 7 4.03 5.40 12.16
C THR A 7 4.92 4.26 11.68
N THR A 8 4.82 3.10 12.33
CA THR A 8 5.57 1.91 11.92
C THR A 8 5.12 1.47 10.53
N THR A 9 5.99 0.76 9.79
CA THR A 9 5.63 0.21 8.47
C THR A 9 4.36 -0.65 8.56
N LYS A 10 4.20 -1.40 9.65
CA LYS A 10 2.98 -2.18 9.93
C LYS A 10 1.73 -1.30 10.02
N GLN A 11 1.76 -0.28 10.88
CA GLN A 11 0.61 0.64 11.04
C GLN A 11 0.27 1.37 9.74
N TYR A 12 1.28 1.74 8.95
CA TYR A 12 1.06 2.37 7.65
C TYR A 12 0.39 1.41 6.67
N ILE A 13 0.85 0.15 6.59
CA ILE A 13 0.22 -0.88 5.76
C ILE A 13 -1.24 -1.11 6.18
N GLU A 14 -1.51 -1.18 7.48
CA GLU A 14 -2.87 -1.32 8.03
C GLU A 14 -3.78 -0.15 7.62
N GLN A 15 -3.28 1.09 7.71
CA GLN A 15 -4.01 2.28 7.27
C GLN A 15 -4.32 2.26 5.77
N VAL A 16 -3.34 1.88 4.94
CA VAL A 16 -3.52 1.77 3.49
C VAL A 16 -4.54 0.68 3.15
N TYR A 17 -4.49 -0.47 3.82
CA TYR A 17 -5.49 -1.53 3.65
C TYR A 17 -6.91 -1.09 4.07
N ALA A 18 -7.03 -0.38 5.19
CA ALA A 18 -8.31 0.13 5.66
C ALA A 18 -8.89 1.16 4.67
N ALA A 19 -8.06 2.07 4.15
CA ALA A 19 -8.46 3.03 3.12
C ALA A 19 -8.90 2.33 1.83
N PHE A 20 -8.16 1.31 1.38
CA PHE A 20 -8.51 0.51 0.22
C PHE A 20 -9.88 -0.17 0.37
N ASN A 21 -10.14 -0.83 1.50
CA ASN A 21 -11.40 -1.51 1.75
C ASN A 21 -12.57 -0.52 1.77
N LYS A 22 -12.38 0.63 2.45
CA LYS A 22 -13.39 1.69 2.49
C LYS A 22 -13.72 2.20 1.09
N HIS A 23 -12.71 2.45 0.25
CA HIS A 23 -12.94 2.91 -1.11
C HIS A 23 -13.65 1.84 -1.96
N CYS A 24 -13.31 0.55 -1.82
CA CYS A 24 -14.04 -0.54 -2.48
C CYS A 24 -15.53 -0.57 -2.10
N GLU A 25 -15.84 -0.35 -0.83
CA GLU A 25 -17.22 -0.27 -0.34
C GLU A 25 -17.96 0.93 -0.93
N GLU A 26 -17.31 2.10 -1.00
CA GLU A 26 -17.86 3.32 -1.60
C GLU A 26 -18.18 3.10 -3.09
N VAL A 27 -17.23 2.57 -3.86
CA VAL A 27 -17.40 2.23 -5.29
C VAL A 27 -18.55 1.24 -5.50
N HIS A 28 -18.66 0.23 -4.64
CA HIS A 28 -19.76 -0.72 -4.70
C HIS A 28 -21.10 -0.04 -4.42
N ALA A 29 -21.20 0.77 -3.36
CA ALA A 29 -22.42 1.48 -2.99
C ALA A 29 -22.88 2.44 -4.10
N GLU A 30 -21.94 3.18 -4.69
CA GLU A 30 -22.22 4.05 -5.84
C GLU A 30 -22.71 3.26 -7.06
N THR A 31 -22.09 2.12 -7.37
CA THR A 31 -22.50 1.27 -8.49
C THR A 31 -23.92 0.76 -8.30
N VAL A 32 -24.26 0.28 -7.11
CA VAL A 32 -25.62 -0.16 -6.78
C VAL A 32 -26.62 0.99 -6.94
N LYS A 33 -26.27 2.19 -6.48
CA LYS A 33 -27.10 3.39 -6.67
C LYS A 33 -27.34 3.71 -8.14
N LYS A 34 -26.27 3.71 -8.96
CA LYS A 34 -26.35 3.93 -10.41
C LYS A 34 -27.22 2.87 -11.09
N LEU A 35 -27.01 1.58 -10.78
CA LEU A 35 -27.80 0.47 -11.33
C LEU A 35 -29.28 0.51 -10.95
N ARG A 36 -29.63 1.03 -9.77
CA ARG A 36 -31.03 1.22 -9.34
C ARG A 36 -31.70 2.40 -10.03
N ALA A 37 -30.92 3.42 -10.40
CA ALA A 37 -31.41 4.58 -11.14
C ALA A 37 -31.56 4.32 -12.65
N THR A 38 -30.86 3.30 -13.18
CA THR A 38 -30.97 2.87 -14.58
C THR A 38 -32.12 1.90 -14.78
N ALA A 39 -32.83 2.06 -15.90
CA ALA A 39 -33.91 1.15 -16.28
C ALA A 39 -33.40 -0.30 -16.42
N PRO A 40 -34.15 -1.30 -15.93
CA PRO A 40 -33.65 -2.67 -15.86
C PRO A 40 -33.44 -3.33 -17.22
N ASP A 41 -34.14 -2.86 -18.24
CA ASP A 41 -34.10 -3.26 -19.65
C ASP A 41 -33.01 -2.54 -20.47
N ASP A 42 -32.46 -1.43 -19.96
CA ASP A 42 -31.31 -0.75 -20.56
C ASP A 42 -30.00 -1.50 -20.23
N LYS A 43 -29.81 -2.60 -20.95
CA LYS A 43 -28.65 -3.48 -20.79
C LYS A 43 -27.33 -2.78 -21.09
N GLU A 44 -27.33 -1.80 -21.98
CA GLU A 44 -26.11 -1.12 -22.42
C GLU A 44 -25.62 -0.13 -21.37
N ALA A 45 -26.52 0.68 -20.81
CA ALA A 45 -26.18 1.57 -19.69
C ALA A 45 -25.74 0.77 -18.44
N ARG A 46 -26.42 -0.33 -18.12
CA ARG A 46 -26.04 -1.18 -16.97
C ARG A 46 -24.69 -1.86 -17.18
N LYS A 47 -24.39 -2.32 -18.40
CA LYS A 47 -23.08 -2.86 -18.75
C LYS A 47 -21.99 -1.80 -18.56
N LYS A 48 -22.22 -0.58 -19.05
CA LYS A 48 -21.27 0.54 -18.88
C LYS A 48 -20.99 0.84 -17.41
N ILE A 49 -22.01 0.89 -16.56
CA ILE A 49 -21.83 1.11 -15.11
C ILE A 49 -20.93 0.04 -14.48
N LEU A 50 -21.11 -1.22 -14.86
CA LEU A 50 -20.28 -2.33 -14.35
C LEU A 50 -18.84 -2.27 -14.90
N GLU A 51 -18.66 -1.84 -16.15
CA GLU A 51 -17.33 -1.61 -16.73
C GLU A 51 -16.60 -0.46 -16.04
N ASP A 52 -17.29 0.64 -15.76
CA ASP A 52 -16.77 1.78 -15.00
C ASP A 52 -16.35 1.35 -13.58
N GLN A 53 -17.21 0.59 -12.88
CA GLN A 53 -16.88 0.02 -11.56
C GLN A 53 -15.63 -0.86 -11.62
N LYS A 54 -15.54 -1.74 -12.62
CA LYS A 54 -14.39 -2.63 -12.79
C LYS A 54 -13.10 -1.84 -13.04
N LYS A 55 -13.18 -0.76 -13.82
CA LYS A 55 -12.03 0.11 -14.09
C LYS A 55 -11.54 0.78 -12.81
N GLU A 56 -12.43 1.40 -12.05
CA GLU A 56 -12.12 2.10 -10.80
C GLU A 56 -11.50 1.16 -9.74
N LEU A 57 -12.06 -0.05 -9.58
CA LEU A 57 -11.48 -1.06 -8.67
C LEU A 57 -10.10 -1.53 -9.12
N ASN A 58 -9.85 -1.66 -10.43
CA ASN A 58 -8.54 -2.04 -10.95
C ASN A 58 -7.49 -0.94 -10.71
N GLU A 59 -7.87 0.32 -10.88
CA GLU A 59 -7.00 1.48 -10.60
C GLU A 59 -6.63 1.52 -9.11
N THR A 60 -7.64 1.39 -8.23
CA THR A 60 -7.43 1.32 -6.78
C THR A 60 -6.48 0.17 -6.39
N LEU A 61 -6.66 -1.00 -6.99
CA LEU A 61 -5.81 -2.17 -6.72
C LEU A 61 -4.38 -1.97 -7.23
N ALA A 62 -4.20 -1.27 -8.36
CA ALA A 62 -2.88 -0.92 -8.86
C ALA A 62 -2.15 0.05 -7.93
N GLU A 63 -2.84 1.05 -7.39
CA GLU A 63 -2.30 1.98 -6.41
C GLU A 63 -1.87 1.26 -5.12
N LEU A 64 -2.70 0.36 -4.58
CA LEU A 64 -2.35 -0.45 -3.41
C LEU A 64 -1.07 -1.26 -3.65
N LYS A 65 -0.98 -1.93 -4.81
CA LYS A 65 0.21 -2.70 -5.19
C LYS A 65 1.46 -1.83 -5.26
N ALA A 66 1.35 -0.63 -5.85
CA ALA A 66 2.45 0.31 -5.96
C ALA A 66 2.96 0.76 -4.59
N VAL A 67 2.04 1.10 -3.67
CA VAL A 67 2.37 1.51 -2.30
C VAL A 67 3.05 0.37 -1.52
N LEU A 68 2.50 -0.85 -1.61
CA LEU A 68 3.09 -2.03 -0.95
C LEU A 68 4.48 -2.36 -1.51
N HIS A 69 4.66 -2.28 -2.82
CA HIS A 69 5.95 -2.52 -3.46
C HIS A 69 6.99 -1.49 -3.01
N ALA A 70 6.63 -0.20 -3.01
CA ALA A 70 7.50 0.88 -2.55
C ALA A 70 7.93 0.68 -1.09
N LYS A 71 6.99 0.33 -0.19
CA LYS A 71 7.29 0.09 1.22
C LYS A 71 8.14 -1.16 1.46
N THR A 72 7.91 -2.21 0.68
CA THR A 72 8.73 -3.42 0.72
C THR A 72 10.17 -3.12 0.30
N LYS A 73 10.35 -2.35 -0.79
CA LYS A 73 11.66 -1.91 -1.27
C LYS A 73 12.38 -1.04 -0.23
N GLU A 74 11.71 -0.03 0.33
CA GLU A 74 12.25 0.85 1.38
C GLU A 74 12.73 0.03 2.60
N THR A 75 11.94 -0.97 3.00
CA THR A 75 12.28 -1.82 4.15
C THR A 75 13.51 -2.69 3.85
N ARG A 76 13.59 -3.26 2.64
CA ARG A 76 14.74 -4.06 2.21
C ARG A 76 16.03 -3.24 2.18
N GLU A 77 16.00 -2.05 1.57
CA GLU A 77 17.17 -1.15 1.52
C GLU A 77 17.65 -0.75 2.92
N ARG A 78 16.71 -0.55 3.86
CA ARG A 78 17.06 -0.30 5.26
C ARG A 78 17.73 -1.51 5.92
N MET A 79 17.27 -2.73 5.66
CA MET A 79 17.91 -3.94 6.20
C MET A 79 19.32 -4.11 5.66
N GLU A 80 19.49 -4.00 4.33
CA GLU A 80 20.82 -4.10 3.68
C GLU A 80 21.81 -3.06 4.25
N LYS A 81 21.34 -1.83 4.52
CA LYS A 81 22.16 -0.80 5.16
C LYS A 81 22.55 -1.16 6.60
N ILE A 82 21.63 -1.73 7.38
CA ILE A 82 21.90 -2.17 8.75
C ILE A 82 22.92 -3.31 8.75
N GLU A 83 22.78 -4.29 7.85
CA GLU A 83 23.73 -5.40 7.72
C GLU A 83 25.12 -4.91 7.34
N LYS A 84 25.22 -3.99 6.36
CA LYS A 84 26.50 -3.39 5.99
C LYS A 84 27.16 -2.67 7.15
N GLN A 85 26.41 -1.86 7.89
CA GLN A 85 26.92 -1.14 9.07
C GLN A 85 27.33 -2.10 10.20
N ARG A 86 26.69 -3.26 10.32
CA ARG A 86 27.07 -4.29 11.30
C ARG A 86 28.38 -4.95 10.92
N MET A 87 28.54 -5.35 9.65
CA MET A 87 29.79 -5.94 9.15
C MET A 87 30.98 -4.99 9.30
N GLU A 88 30.82 -3.71 8.96
CA GLU A 88 31.88 -2.70 9.13
C GLU A 88 32.30 -2.56 10.60
N LYS A 89 31.32 -2.49 11.52
CA LYS A 89 31.62 -2.41 12.97
C LYS A 89 32.28 -3.67 13.52
N GLU A 90 31.88 -4.84 13.04
CA GLU A 90 32.46 -6.12 13.45
C GLU A 90 33.93 -6.19 13.03
N PHE A 91 34.23 -5.77 11.79
CA PHE A 91 35.60 -5.65 11.30
C PHE A 91 36.44 -4.65 12.11
N ASP A 92 35.91 -3.45 12.37
CA ASP A 92 36.60 -2.44 13.18
C ASP A 92 36.91 -2.92 14.60
N LEU A 93 36.01 -3.75 15.18
CA LEU A 93 36.19 -4.35 16.50
C LEU A 93 37.25 -5.46 16.47
N GLU A 94 37.27 -6.29 15.43
CA GLU A 94 38.30 -7.32 15.24
C GLU A 94 39.70 -6.70 15.09
N GLU A 95 39.84 -5.62 14.32
CA GLU A 95 41.12 -4.91 14.15
C GLU A 95 41.61 -4.30 15.46
N GLN A 96 40.71 -3.69 16.24
CA GLN A 96 41.03 -3.16 17.57
C GLN A 96 41.47 -4.27 18.54
N LEU A 97 40.80 -5.42 18.53
CA LEU A 97 41.18 -6.55 19.39
C LEU A 97 42.50 -7.19 18.98
N ALA A 98 42.81 -7.26 17.68
CA ALA A 98 44.08 -7.79 17.18
C ALA A 98 45.28 -6.88 17.45
N SER A 99 45.04 -5.61 17.78
CA SER A 99 46.07 -4.59 18.05
C SER A 99 46.40 -4.42 19.55
N ILE A 100 45.84 -5.26 20.43
CA ILE A 100 46.07 -5.30 21.88
C ILE A 100 46.97 -6.50 22.23
#